data_AF-A0A2N3BKJ1-F1
#
_entry.id   AF-A0A2N3BKJ1-F1
#
_cell.length_a   1.000
_cell.length_b   1.000
_cell.length_c   1.000
_cell.angle_alpha   90.00
_cell.angle_beta   90.00
_cell.angle_gamma   90.00
#
_symmetry.space_group_name_H-M   'P 1'
#
loop_
_entity.id
_entity.type
_entity.pdbx_description
1 polymer ?
#
loop_
_entity_poly.entity_id
_entity_poly.type
_entity_poly.pdbx_seq_one_letter_code
_entity_poly.pdbx_strand_id
1 'polypeptide(L)'
;MCLLARDAISSAKCAVTPSIYAGKTCVIKKSVKPSTECSDNQGRAVVLVGHSQGAGVIARLVQNEIEGKPVQDRILSVILAGYRLQVPVGKDVGGDFKTIPLCRADGQTGCAINFATFRAASPPPPDAQAFGASAGPGLEAACTNPAALAGGDAPLHAYLGTGREMVTASGEQQGPWTNPPQEIAQPFVQVPGLLSGACRRDANHHYLAVTLHPDPAGKRTNDIVGDLVIDGRKRPDWGLHRIDVNLVMGNLVDVVQAQSQAYLAAKRRDEN
;
A
#
# COMPACT_ATOMS: atom_id res chain seq x y z
N MET A 1 11.59 2.23 -1.77
CA MET A 1 11.91 3.67 -1.72
C MET A 1 11.54 4.14 -0.32
N CYS A 2 12.53 4.40 0.53
CA CYS A 2 12.32 4.82 1.92
C CYS A 2 12.11 6.33 1.93
N LEU A 3 10.93 6.82 2.35
CA LEU A 3 10.73 8.25 2.56
C LEU A 3 11.44 8.65 3.87
N LEU A 4 12.57 9.32 3.73
CA LEU A 4 13.26 9.98 4.84
C LEU A 4 12.63 11.36 5.04
N ALA A 5 12.24 11.67 6.28
CA ALA A 5 11.90 13.02 6.69
C ALA A 5 13.16 13.90 6.54
N ARG A 6 13.01 15.04 5.84
CA ARG A 6 14.07 16.00 5.54
C ARG A 6 14.73 16.48 6.82
N ASP A 7 16.06 16.34 6.90
CA ASP A 7 16.99 17.41 7.26
C ASP A 7 18.45 16.96 7.09
N ALA A 8 19.28 17.92 6.64
CA ALA A 8 20.75 17.90 6.56
C ALA A 8 21.42 17.04 5.45
N ILE A 9 21.49 17.59 4.23
CA ILE A 9 22.61 17.31 3.30
C ILE A 9 23.65 18.42 3.52
N SER A 10 24.76 18.09 4.18
CA SER A 10 25.99 18.90 4.08
C SER A 10 27.19 18.01 3.82
N SER A 11 27.79 18.23 2.66
CA SER A 11 29.16 17.90 2.26
C SER A 11 29.54 16.42 2.08
N ALA A 12 29.60 15.98 0.82
CA ALA A 12 30.53 14.95 0.39
C ALA A 12 31.36 15.50 -0.79
N LYS A 13 32.68 15.65 -0.58
CA LYS A 13 33.64 15.95 -1.65
C LYS A 13 34.01 14.66 -2.36
N CYS A 14 33.71 14.55 -3.66
CA CYS A 14 34.29 13.53 -4.52
C CYS A 14 35.73 13.93 -4.88
N ALA A 15 36.70 13.05 -4.61
CA ALA A 15 38.01 13.11 -5.23
C ALA A 15 38.08 12.04 -6.32
N VAL A 16 38.30 12.48 -7.56
CA VAL A 16 38.56 11.64 -8.73
C VAL A 16 40.08 11.57 -8.92
N THR A 17 40.63 10.38 -9.14
CA THR A 17 41.97 10.22 -9.75
C THR A 17 41.92 9.15 -10.86
N PRO A 18 42.46 9.42 -12.06
CA PRO A 18 42.43 8.51 -13.21
C PRO A 18 43.75 7.75 -13.43
N SER A 19 43.68 6.47 -13.82
CA SER A 19 44.69 5.72 -14.63
C SER A 19 44.21 4.25 -14.74
N ILE A 20 43.62 3.77 -15.83
CA ILE A 20 44.18 3.21 -17.10
C ILE A 20 45.36 2.22 -16.90
N TYR A 21 45.13 0.98 -17.40
CA TYR A 21 46.00 -0.21 -17.60
C TYR A 21 46.27 -1.17 -16.41
N ALA A 22 45.62 -2.34 -16.47
CA ALA A 22 46.21 -3.70 -16.45
C ALA A 22 45.22 -4.72 -15.86
N GLY A 23 44.83 -5.72 -16.65
CA GLY A 23 43.91 -6.78 -16.24
C GLY A 23 44.47 -7.64 -15.11
N LYS A 24 43.66 -7.85 -14.07
CA LYS A 24 43.77 -8.98 -13.14
C LYS A 24 42.38 -9.49 -12.79
N THR A 25 42.21 -10.79 -12.96
CA THR A 25 41.04 -11.59 -12.64
C THR A 25 40.55 -11.27 -11.22
N CYS A 26 39.34 -10.73 -11.09
CA CYS A 26 38.71 -10.54 -9.79
C CYS A 26 38.00 -11.85 -9.40
N VAL A 27 38.70 -12.66 -8.60
CA VAL A 27 38.05 -13.71 -7.80
C VAL A 27 37.10 -13.01 -6.84
N ILE A 28 35.79 -13.21 -6.99
CA ILE A 28 34.79 -12.72 -6.03
C ILE A 28 34.98 -13.52 -4.73
N LYS A 29 35.89 -13.06 -3.87
CA LYS A 29 35.90 -13.47 -2.48
C LYS A 29 34.61 -12.95 -1.86
N LYS A 30 33.75 -13.85 -1.41
CA LYS A 30 32.67 -13.57 -0.47
C LYS A 30 33.27 -12.87 0.76
N SER A 31 33.21 -11.56 0.77
CA SER A 31 33.25 -10.76 1.99
C SER A 31 32.40 -9.53 1.74
N VAL A 32 31.09 -9.77 1.61
CA VAL A 32 30.12 -8.71 1.87
C VAL A 32 30.23 -8.45 3.36
N LYS A 33 30.99 -7.42 3.75
CA LYS A 33 30.84 -6.82 5.07
C LYS A 33 29.35 -6.46 5.22
N PRO A 34 28.72 -6.74 6.37
CA PRO A 34 27.34 -6.31 6.59
C PRO A 34 27.27 -4.80 6.33
N SER A 35 26.41 -4.40 5.39
CA SER A 35 26.26 -2.99 5.05
C SER A 35 25.81 -2.24 6.30
N THR A 36 26.53 -1.16 6.59
CA THR A 36 26.30 -0.21 7.68
C THR A 36 25.02 0.64 7.49
N GLU A 37 24.14 0.31 6.54
CA GLU A 37 22.91 1.08 6.28
C GLU A 37 21.84 0.88 7.37
N CYS A 38 21.92 -0.16 8.19
CA CYS A 38 20.94 -0.41 9.28
C CYS A 38 21.30 0.24 10.63
N SER A 39 22.45 0.92 10.76
CA SER A 39 22.80 1.69 11.97
C SER A 39 22.32 3.14 11.95
N ASP A 40 22.08 3.73 10.77
CA ASP A 40 21.70 5.14 10.64
C ASP A 40 20.26 5.45 11.07
N ASN A 41 19.41 4.42 11.18
CA ASN A 41 18.04 4.63 11.63
C ASN A 41 17.93 4.80 13.16
N GLN A 42 19.03 4.69 13.90
CA GLN A 42 19.08 4.84 15.37
C GLN A 42 18.00 4.04 16.14
N GLY A 43 17.59 2.89 15.58
CA GLY A 43 16.54 2.06 16.16
C GLY A 43 15.09 2.58 15.98
N ARG A 44 14.86 3.65 15.22
CA ARG A 44 13.51 4.14 14.90
C ARG A 44 12.67 3.05 14.24
N ALA A 45 11.39 3.05 14.54
CA ALA A 45 10.45 2.17 13.88
C ALA A 45 10.26 2.58 12.40
N VAL A 46 9.86 1.62 11.56
CA VAL A 46 9.70 1.79 10.11
C VAL A 46 8.35 1.27 9.65
N VAL A 47 7.82 1.91 8.62
CA VAL A 47 6.67 1.42 7.85
C VAL A 47 7.19 0.97 6.50
N LEU A 48 6.86 -0.25 6.08
CA LEU A 48 7.19 -0.75 4.76
C LEU A 48 5.97 -0.60 3.86
N VAL A 49 6.12 0.10 2.74
CA VAL A 49 5.01 0.37 1.81
C VAL A 49 5.38 -0.12 0.42
N GLY A 50 4.53 -0.96 -0.14
CA GLY A 50 4.62 -1.43 -1.51
C GLY A 50 3.25 -1.42 -2.19
N HIS A 51 3.25 -1.08 -3.48
CA HIS A 51 2.08 -1.22 -4.35
C HIS A 51 2.42 -2.15 -5.50
N SER A 52 1.47 -3.02 -5.89
CA SER A 52 1.60 -3.91 -7.04
C SER A 52 2.88 -4.77 -6.96
N GLN A 53 3.75 -4.72 -7.97
CA GLN A 53 5.03 -5.44 -7.95
C GLN A 53 5.91 -5.06 -6.75
N GLY A 54 5.87 -3.79 -6.32
CA GLY A 54 6.58 -3.33 -5.13
C GLY A 54 6.09 -4.01 -3.85
N ALA A 55 4.79 -4.32 -3.75
CA ALA A 55 4.23 -5.08 -2.64
C ALA A 55 4.81 -6.50 -2.59
N GLY A 56 4.95 -7.17 -3.75
CA GLY A 56 5.60 -8.48 -3.82
C GLY A 56 7.08 -8.45 -3.39
N VAL A 57 7.82 -7.41 -3.77
CA VAL A 57 9.21 -7.22 -3.30
C VAL A 57 9.26 -7.04 -1.79
N ILE A 58 8.38 -6.22 -1.21
CA ILE A 58 8.30 -6.02 0.25
C ILE A 58 7.87 -7.29 0.97
N ALA A 59 6.88 -8.03 0.46
CA ALA A 59 6.47 -9.31 1.05
C ALA A 59 7.64 -10.29 1.12
N ARG A 60 8.42 -10.41 0.04
CA ARG A 60 9.61 -11.27 0.00
C ARG A 60 10.72 -10.80 0.94
N LEU A 61 10.94 -9.48 1.04
CA LEU A 61 11.86 -8.89 2.00
C LEU A 61 11.45 -9.23 3.44
N VAL A 62 10.16 -9.10 3.76
CA VAL A 62 9.65 -9.40 5.09
C VAL A 62 9.86 -10.87 5.43
N GLN A 63 9.46 -11.78 4.55
CA GLN A 63 9.62 -13.22 4.74
C GLN A 63 11.07 -13.66 4.97
N ASN A 64 12.01 -13.10 4.19
CA ASN A 64 13.40 -13.59 4.23
C ASN A 64 14.27 -12.85 5.24
N GLU A 65 14.01 -11.57 5.46
CA GLU A 65 14.94 -10.66 6.15
C GLU A 65 14.41 -10.06 7.43
N ILE A 66 13.11 -10.17 7.71
CA ILE A 66 12.49 -9.52 8.86
C ILE A 66 11.83 -10.54 9.78
N GLU A 67 10.98 -11.40 9.24
CA GLU A 67 10.14 -12.30 10.04
C GLU A 67 10.99 -13.26 10.89
N GLY A 68 10.71 -13.30 12.20
CA GLY A 68 11.44 -14.08 13.19
C GLY A 68 12.83 -13.53 13.56
N LYS A 69 13.24 -12.37 13.01
CA LYS A 69 14.53 -11.74 13.30
C LYS A 69 14.35 -10.53 14.23
N PRO A 70 15.38 -10.11 14.98
CA PRO A 70 15.28 -8.94 15.88
C PRO A 70 14.88 -7.62 15.19
N VAL A 71 15.06 -7.50 13.87
CA VAL A 71 14.62 -6.32 13.13
C VAL A 71 13.09 -6.20 13.02
N GLN A 72 12.34 -7.30 13.21
CA GLN A 72 10.88 -7.31 13.21
C GLN A 72 10.29 -6.36 14.26
N ASP A 73 10.95 -6.20 15.41
CA ASP A 73 10.51 -5.30 16.49
C ASP A 73 10.54 -3.81 16.09
N ARG A 74 11.16 -3.50 14.96
CA ARG A 74 11.18 -2.15 14.38
C ARG A 74 10.05 -1.90 13.39
N ILE A 75 9.23 -2.89 13.06
CA ILE A 75 8.14 -2.72 12.09
C ILE A 75 6.91 -2.13 12.80
N LEU A 76 6.49 -0.92 12.39
CA LEU A 76 5.17 -0.41 12.74
C LEU A 76 4.09 -1.16 11.96
N SER A 77 4.24 -1.18 10.63
CA SER A 77 3.35 -1.93 9.75
C SER A 77 3.98 -2.23 8.40
N VAL A 78 3.41 -3.24 7.74
CA VAL A 78 3.71 -3.61 6.35
C VAL A 78 2.46 -3.37 5.51
N ILE A 79 2.49 -2.37 4.64
CA ILE A 79 1.38 -1.97 3.78
C ILE A 79 1.62 -2.52 2.37
N LEU A 80 0.77 -3.46 1.95
CA LEU A 80 0.82 -4.18 0.68
C LEU A 80 -0.45 -3.88 -0.13
N ALA A 81 -0.42 -2.77 -0.88
CA ALA A 81 -1.55 -2.36 -1.72
C ALA A 81 -1.49 -3.07 -3.09
N GLY A 82 -2.65 -3.43 -3.64
CA GLY A 82 -2.74 -4.07 -4.95
C GLY A 82 -2.02 -5.41 -4.99
N TYR A 83 -2.17 -6.21 -3.92
CA TYR A 83 -1.47 -7.48 -3.74
C TYR A 83 -2.37 -8.57 -3.18
N ARG A 84 -1.88 -9.81 -3.19
CA ARG A 84 -2.59 -11.00 -2.70
C ARG A 84 -1.78 -11.73 -1.63
N LEU A 85 -1.45 -11.05 -0.53
CA LEU A 85 -0.81 -11.70 0.63
C LEU A 85 -1.70 -12.86 1.09
N GLN A 86 -1.20 -14.08 1.10
CA GLN A 86 -2.00 -15.27 1.43
C GLN A 86 -2.05 -15.52 2.93
N VAL A 87 -3.23 -15.86 3.44
CA VAL A 87 -3.47 -16.35 4.80
C VAL A 87 -4.42 -17.55 4.77
N PRO A 88 -4.37 -18.46 5.77
CA PRO A 88 -5.43 -19.44 5.93
C PRO A 88 -6.78 -18.74 6.12
N VAL A 89 -7.85 -19.33 5.59
CA VAL A 89 -9.19 -18.72 5.66
C VAL A 89 -9.57 -18.38 7.10
N GLY A 90 -9.93 -17.11 7.34
CA GLY A 90 -10.35 -16.63 8.65
C GLY A 90 -9.22 -16.52 9.68
N LYS A 91 -7.95 -16.54 9.24
CA LYS A 91 -6.76 -16.35 10.10
C LYS A 91 -6.00 -15.09 9.70
N ASP A 92 -5.20 -14.61 10.65
CA ASP A 92 -4.37 -13.40 10.49
C ASP A 92 -2.90 -13.71 10.22
N VAL A 93 -2.48 -14.97 10.42
CA VAL A 93 -1.12 -15.47 10.27
C VAL A 93 -1.12 -16.89 9.71
N GLY A 94 0.05 -17.38 9.30
CA GLY A 94 0.29 -18.79 8.95
C GLY A 94 0.39 -19.05 7.45
N GLY A 95 0.13 -18.04 6.62
CA GLY A 95 0.25 -18.10 5.16
C GLY A 95 1.59 -17.56 4.69
N ASP A 96 1.59 -16.51 3.89
CA ASP A 96 2.81 -15.86 3.40
C ASP A 96 3.64 -15.29 4.56
N PHE A 97 2.98 -14.64 5.52
CA PHE A 97 3.58 -14.28 6.80
C PHE A 97 3.22 -15.33 7.86
N LYS A 98 4.25 -15.89 8.50
CA LYS A 98 4.11 -16.93 9.52
C LYS A 98 3.75 -16.37 10.88
N THR A 99 4.28 -15.20 11.24
CA THR A 99 4.14 -14.60 12.58
C THR A 99 3.64 -13.17 12.56
N ILE A 100 3.80 -12.42 11.47
CA ILE A 100 3.28 -11.04 11.36
C ILE A 100 1.77 -11.09 11.08
N PRO A 101 0.90 -10.66 12.03
CA PRO A 101 -0.54 -10.72 11.86
C PRO A 101 -1.07 -9.62 10.94
N LEU A 102 -2.29 -9.79 10.43
CA LEU A 102 -3.04 -8.69 9.84
C LEU A 102 -3.40 -7.65 10.91
N CYS A 103 -3.45 -6.37 10.51
CA CYS A 103 -3.87 -5.29 11.39
C CYS A 103 -5.38 -5.36 11.64
N ARG A 104 -5.77 -5.23 12.91
CA ARG A 104 -7.15 -5.30 13.43
C ARG A 104 -7.55 -4.08 14.27
N ALA A 105 -6.63 -3.17 14.56
CA ALA A 105 -6.89 -1.92 15.28
C ALA A 105 -5.86 -0.83 14.91
N ASP A 106 -6.26 0.44 14.97
CA ASP A 106 -5.46 1.59 14.49
C ASP A 106 -4.13 1.76 15.23
N GLY A 107 -4.06 1.41 16.51
CA GLY A 107 -2.83 1.46 17.31
C GLY A 107 -1.99 0.18 17.27
N GLN A 108 -2.42 -0.86 16.55
CA GLN A 108 -1.70 -2.13 16.51
C GLN A 108 -0.42 -1.99 15.68
N THR A 109 0.72 -2.28 16.27
CA THR A 109 2.03 -2.28 15.59
C THR A 109 2.47 -3.70 15.22
N GLY A 110 3.46 -3.83 14.34
CA GLY A 110 4.02 -5.12 13.93
C GLY A 110 3.06 -5.95 13.09
N CYS A 111 2.14 -5.31 12.37
CA CYS A 111 1.08 -5.99 11.61
C CYS A 111 1.09 -5.60 10.11
N ALA A 112 0.40 -6.40 9.29
CA ALA A 112 0.27 -6.19 7.86
C ALA A 112 -1.10 -5.64 7.46
N ILE A 113 -1.12 -4.73 6.49
CA ILE A 113 -2.32 -4.21 5.83
C ILE A 113 -2.21 -4.63 4.37
N ASN A 114 -3.05 -5.56 3.92
CA ASN A 114 -3.12 -5.96 2.51
C ASN A 114 -4.52 -5.67 1.96
N PHE A 115 -4.60 -5.14 0.76
CA PHE A 115 -5.86 -5.01 0.04
C PHE A 115 -5.62 -4.94 -1.47
N ALA A 116 -6.63 -5.33 -2.23
CA ALA A 116 -6.76 -5.08 -3.66
C ALA A 116 -8.14 -4.46 -3.89
N THR A 117 -8.23 -3.41 -4.71
CA THR A 117 -9.47 -2.65 -4.85
C THR A 117 -10.26 -3.02 -6.10
N PHE A 118 -11.55 -3.25 -5.92
CA PHE A 118 -12.52 -3.42 -7.00
C PHE A 118 -13.76 -2.59 -6.68
N ARG A 119 -14.48 -2.14 -7.71
CA ARG A 119 -15.79 -1.52 -7.47
C ARG A 119 -16.74 -2.58 -6.92
N ALA A 120 -17.54 -2.22 -5.92
CA ALA A 120 -18.56 -3.10 -5.37
C ALA A 120 -19.58 -3.56 -6.43
N ALA A 121 -19.84 -2.74 -7.45
CA ALA A 121 -20.72 -3.05 -8.57
C ALA A 121 -20.05 -3.81 -9.72
N SER A 122 -18.73 -4.00 -9.67
CA SER A 122 -17.95 -4.74 -10.68
C SER A 122 -16.87 -5.56 -9.96
N PRO A 123 -17.26 -6.67 -9.30
CA PRO A 123 -16.34 -7.54 -8.58
C PRO A 123 -15.29 -8.17 -9.53
N PRO A 124 -14.18 -8.71 -8.99
CA PRO A 124 -13.20 -9.42 -9.80
C PRO A 124 -13.86 -10.60 -10.54
N PRO A 125 -13.50 -10.83 -11.82
CA PRO A 125 -13.89 -12.05 -12.53
C PRO A 125 -13.41 -13.30 -11.77
N PRO A 126 -14.17 -14.41 -11.74
CA PRO A 126 -13.80 -15.62 -11.00
C PRO A 126 -12.45 -16.23 -11.42
N ASP A 127 -12.04 -16.02 -12.67
CA ASP A 127 -10.77 -16.51 -13.23
C ASP A 127 -9.60 -15.53 -13.07
N ALA A 128 -9.83 -14.32 -12.52
CA ALA A 128 -8.77 -13.34 -12.30
C ALA A 128 -7.82 -13.80 -11.19
N GLN A 129 -6.50 -13.81 -11.45
CA GLN A 129 -5.51 -14.34 -10.50
C GLN A 129 -4.53 -13.28 -9.96
N ALA A 130 -4.53 -12.07 -10.54
CA ALA A 130 -3.52 -11.06 -10.24
C ALA A 130 -3.70 -10.47 -8.83
N PHE A 131 -4.93 -10.13 -8.46
CA PHE A 131 -5.24 -9.33 -7.26
C PHE A 131 -6.39 -9.93 -6.47
N GLY A 132 -6.28 -9.92 -5.14
CA GLY A 132 -7.33 -10.42 -4.24
C GLY A 132 -7.63 -11.92 -4.35
N ALA A 133 -6.98 -12.67 -5.25
CA ALA A 133 -7.25 -14.08 -5.49
C ALA A 133 -6.59 -15.00 -4.47
N SER A 134 -7.27 -16.08 -4.11
CA SER A 134 -6.72 -17.20 -3.36
C SER A 134 -5.67 -17.97 -4.18
N ALA A 135 -4.60 -18.40 -3.52
CA ALA A 135 -3.58 -19.27 -4.11
C ALA A 135 -3.94 -20.77 -4.07
N GLY A 136 -5.04 -21.16 -3.42
CA GLY A 136 -5.47 -22.55 -3.38
C GLY A 136 -6.38 -22.92 -2.21
N PRO A 137 -6.77 -24.20 -2.10
CA PRO A 137 -7.68 -24.69 -1.07
C PRO A 137 -7.21 -24.33 0.35
N GLY A 138 -8.12 -23.81 1.17
CA GLY A 138 -7.85 -23.43 2.56
C GLY A 138 -7.10 -22.11 2.74
N LEU A 139 -6.74 -21.42 1.65
CA LEU A 139 -6.14 -20.09 1.66
C LEU A 139 -7.10 -19.04 1.09
N GLU A 140 -6.88 -17.80 1.50
CA GLU A 140 -7.47 -16.60 0.90
C GLU A 140 -6.42 -15.49 0.79
N ALA A 141 -6.64 -14.55 -0.13
CA ALA A 141 -5.95 -13.27 -0.03
C ALA A 141 -6.38 -12.56 1.25
N ALA A 142 -5.45 -11.97 1.98
CA ALA A 142 -5.75 -11.10 3.09
C ALA A 142 -6.44 -9.84 2.58
N CYS A 143 -7.49 -9.40 3.27
CA CYS A 143 -8.05 -8.07 3.07
C CYS A 143 -8.16 -7.38 4.43
N THR A 144 -7.58 -6.19 4.49
CA THR A 144 -7.63 -5.29 5.63
C THR A 144 -8.14 -3.95 5.12
N ASN A 145 -9.28 -3.49 5.64
CA ASN A 145 -9.85 -2.19 5.28
C ASN A 145 -9.12 -1.08 6.06
N PRO A 146 -8.32 -0.20 5.43
CA PRO A 146 -7.60 0.84 6.16
C PRO A 146 -8.52 1.85 6.85
N ALA A 147 -9.76 2.01 6.39
CA ALA A 147 -10.75 2.89 7.00
C ALA A 147 -11.48 2.25 8.19
N ALA A 148 -11.36 0.93 8.39
CA ALA A 148 -11.96 0.19 9.50
C ALA A 148 -11.19 -1.11 9.75
N LEU A 149 -10.06 -1.03 10.47
CA LEU A 149 -9.19 -2.20 10.69
C LEU A 149 -9.89 -3.33 11.46
N ALA A 150 -10.86 -3.01 12.32
CA ALA A 150 -11.71 -3.98 13.00
C ALA A 150 -12.72 -4.69 12.06
N GLY A 151 -12.80 -4.27 10.80
CA GLY A 151 -13.76 -4.74 9.82
C GLY A 151 -14.98 -3.83 9.67
N GLY A 152 -15.74 -4.06 8.60
CA GLY A 152 -16.93 -3.28 8.26
C GLY A 152 -16.73 -2.34 7.07
N ASP A 153 -17.82 -1.65 6.73
CA ASP A 153 -17.83 -0.57 5.75
C ASP A 153 -17.50 0.75 6.44
N ALA A 154 -16.65 1.58 5.81
CA ALA A 154 -16.30 2.89 6.33
C ALA A 154 -16.00 3.88 5.20
N PRO A 155 -16.20 5.20 5.43
CA PRO A 155 -15.84 6.23 4.46
C PRO A 155 -14.36 6.22 4.12
N LEU A 156 -14.05 6.31 2.82
CA LEU A 156 -12.68 6.36 2.35
C LEU A 156 -12.18 7.81 2.28
N HIS A 157 -11.00 8.05 2.85
CA HIS A 157 -10.29 9.32 2.76
C HIS A 157 -9.39 9.34 1.52
N ALA A 158 -10.03 9.49 0.37
CA ALA A 158 -9.37 9.43 -0.93
C ALA A 158 -8.68 10.74 -1.31
N TYR A 159 -7.51 10.62 -1.95
CA TYR A 159 -6.79 11.69 -2.64
C TYR A 159 -6.64 11.30 -4.12
N LEU A 160 -7.57 11.75 -4.94
CA LEU A 160 -7.66 11.40 -6.37
C LEU A 160 -7.01 12.49 -7.23
N GLY A 161 -6.37 12.11 -8.34
CA GLY A 161 -5.77 13.06 -9.27
C GLY A 161 -6.83 13.90 -9.97
N THR A 162 -6.58 15.19 -10.17
CA THR A 162 -7.54 16.09 -10.85
C THR A 162 -7.70 15.83 -12.35
N GLY A 163 -6.74 15.13 -12.95
CA GLY A 163 -6.76 14.75 -14.37
C GLY A 163 -5.69 15.44 -15.21
N ARG A 164 -4.88 16.33 -14.60
CA ARG A 164 -3.70 16.97 -15.24
C ARG A 164 -2.42 16.18 -14.99
N GLU A 165 -2.47 15.25 -14.04
CA GLU A 165 -1.38 14.37 -13.68
C GLU A 165 -1.24 13.33 -14.80
N MET A 166 -0.01 13.02 -15.21
CA MET A 166 0.38 12.13 -16.32
C MET A 166 -0.20 10.69 -16.25
N VAL A 167 -0.97 10.41 -15.20
CA VAL A 167 -1.47 9.12 -14.77
C VAL A 167 -2.84 9.36 -14.13
N THR A 168 -3.88 9.72 -14.91
CA THR A 168 -5.17 9.12 -14.57
C THR A 168 -4.93 7.63 -14.76
N ALA A 169 -4.64 6.96 -13.66
CA ALA A 169 -3.96 5.68 -13.66
C ALA A 169 -4.77 4.60 -14.41
N SER A 170 -6.04 4.88 -14.69
CA SER A 170 -6.94 4.14 -15.57
C SER A 170 -6.62 4.17 -17.06
N GLY A 171 -5.95 5.20 -17.59
CA GLY A 171 -5.93 5.46 -19.05
C GLY A 171 -7.20 6.15 -19.58
N GLU A 172 -8.16 6.43 -18.70
CA GLU A 172 -9.35 7.25 -18.98
C GLU A 172 -9.20 8.64 -18.34
N GLN A 173 -9.68 9.67 -19.03
CA GLN A 173 -9.72 11.01 -18.44
C GLN A 173 -10.92 11.13 -17.50
N GLN A 174 -10.67 11.63 -16.29
CA GLN A 174 -11.72 11.95 -15.33
C GLN A 174 -12.63 13.05 -15.86
N GLY A 175 -13.94 12.86 -15.72
CA GLY A 175 -14.94 13.90 -16.01
C GLY A 175 -14.88 15.06 -14.99
N PRO A 176 -15.66 16.14 -15.18
CA PRO A 176 -15.67 17.27 -14.27
C PRO A 176 -15.92 16.87 -12.81
N TRP A 177 -15.10 17.40 -11.90
CA TRP A 177 -15.26 17.17 -10.46
C TRP A 177 -16.43 17.93 -9.84
N THR A 178 -16.95 18.94 -10.54
CA THR A 178 -18.02 19.84 -10.09
C THR A 178 -19.08 20.05 -11.16
N ASN A 179 -20.29 20.42 -10.72
CA ASN A 179 -21.44 20.77 -11.55
C ASN A 179 -22.06 22.11 -11.08
N PRO A 180 -21.97 23.21 -11.86
CA PRO A 180 -21.29 23.31 -13.16
C PRO A 180 -19.77 23.12 -13.03
N PRO A 181 -19.07 22.75 -14.12
CA PRO A 181 -17.62 22.55 -14.10
C PRO A 181 -16.86 23.80 -13.64
N GLN A 182 -15.94 23.61 -12.71
CA GLN A 182 -15.00 24.62 -12.22
C GLN A 182 -13.58 24.09 -12.32
N GLU A 183 -12.63 24.97 -12.64
CA GLU A 183 -11.22 24.60 -12.63
C GLU A 183 -10.75 24.32 -11.21
N ILE A 184 -9.98 23.25 -11.05
CA ILE A 184 -9.29 22.91 -9.80
C ILE A 184 -7.80 23.06 -10.08
N ALA A 185 -7.18 24.04 -9.41
CA ALA A 185 -5.76 24.35 -9.61
C ALA A 185 -4.82 23.35 -8.92
N GLN A 186 -5.32 22.70 -7.87
CA GLN A 186 -4.59 21.70 -7.11
C GLN A 186 -4.48 20.38 -7.90
N PRO A 187 -3.39 19.62 -7.75
CA PRO A 187 -3.22 18.37 -8.47
C PRO A 187 -4.08 17.21 -7.94
N PHE A 188 -4.59 17.32 -6.71
CA PHE A 188 -5.41 16.30 -6.08
C PHE A 188 -6.69 16.87 -5.51
N VAL A 189 -7.73 16.03 -5.48
CA VAL A 189 -9.03 16.30 -4.88
C VAL A 189 -9.39 15.24 -3.85
N GLN A 190 -10.17 15.67 -2.87
CA GLN A 190 -10.83 14.77 -1.94
C GLN A 190 -12.31 14.70 -2.27
N VAL A 191 -12.91 13.54 -2.03
CA VAL A 191 -14.32 13.27 -2.31
C VAL A 191 -15.07 12.76 -1.07
N PRO A 192 -15.10 13.53 0.03
CA PRO A 192 -15.71 13.10 1.28
C PRO A 192 -17.19 12.73 1.07
N GLY A 193 -17.59 11.59 1.62
CA GLY A 193 -18.95 11.05 1.49
C GLY A 193 -19.27 10.39 0.14
N LEU A 194 -18.41 10.50 -0.89
CA LEU A 194 -18.65 9.83 -2.17
C LEU A 194 -18.23 8.35 -2.13
N LEU A 195 -17.22 7.99 -1.35
CA LEU A 195 -16.63 6.66 -1.36
C LEU A 195 -16.68 6.01 0.03
N SER A 196 -17.12 4.76 0.08
CA SER A 196 -16.88 3.86 1.21
C SER A 196 -16.20 2.58 0.75
N GLY A 197 -15.57 1.87 1.67
CA GLY A 197 -14.91 0.60 1.40
C GLY A 197 -15.22 -0.44 2.46
N ALA A 198 -15.40 -1.70 2.02
CA ALA A 198 -15.53 -2.87 2.88
C ALA A 198 -14.81 -4.07 2.26
N CYS A 199 -14.12 -4.87 3.07
CA CYS A 199 -13.59 -6.14 2.60
C CYS A 199 -14.73 -7.11 2.29
N ARG A 200 -14.73 -7.69 1.10
CA ARG A 200 -15.73 -8.66 0.64
C ARG A 200 -15.07 -9.92 0.14
N ARG A 201 -15.73 -11.05 0.37
CA ARG A 201 -15.43 -12.32 -0.26
C ARG A 201 -16.41 -12.55 -1.39
N ASP A 202 -15.90 -12.90 -2.56
CA ASP A 202 -16.69 -13.31 -3.70
C ASP A 202 -15.91 -14.37 -4.47
N ALA A 203 -16.55 -15.49 -4.80
CA ALA A 203 -15.90 -16.67 -5.38
C ALA A 203 -14.58 -17.04 -4.65
N ASN A 204 -13.45 -16.97 -5.35
CA ASN A 204 -12.10 -17.24 -4.88
C ASN A 204 -11.31 -15.97 -4.50
N HIS A 205 -12.00 -14.84 -4.32
CA HIS A 205 -11.39 -13.55 -4.01
C HIS A 205 -11.79 -13.02 -2.65
N HIS A 206 -10.86 -12.30 -2.02
CA HIS A 206 -11.07 -11.47 -0.86
C HIS A 206 -10.37 -10.13 -1.09
N TYR A 207 -11.17 -9.07 -1.20
CA TYR A 207 -10.73 -7.79 -1.75
C TYR A 207 -11.48 -6.63 -1.09
N LEU A 208 -10.95 -5.41 -1.24
CA LEU A 208 -11.57 -4.19 -0.76
C LEU A 208 -12.56 -3.69 -1.81
N ALA A 209 -13.86 -3.90 -1.54
CA ALA A 209 -14.94 -3.44 -2.39
C ALA A 209 -15.20 -1.94 -2.14
N VAL A 210 -15.05 -1.14 -3.18
CA VAL A 210 -15.26 0.31 -3.16
C VAL A 210 -16.67 0.63 -3.64
N THR A 211 -17.47 1.23 -2.77
CA THR A 211 -18.84 1.65 -3.07
C THR A 211 -18.88 3.15 -3.33
N LEU A 212 -19.59 3.55 -4.38
CA LEU A 212 -19.85 4.95 -4.69
C LEU A 212 -21.22 5.35 -4.15
N HIS A 213 -21.30 6.54 -3.57
CA HIS A 213 -22.49 7.16 -3.00
C HIS A 213 -22.80 8.45 -3.76
N PRO A 214 -23.34 8.35 -4.99
CA PRO A 214 -23.63 9.53 -5.80
C PRO A 214 -24.76 10.38 -5.17
N ASP A 215 -24.64 11.70 -5.33
CA ASP A 215 -25.68 12.68 -5.03
C ASP A 215 -26.02 13.43 -6.33
N PRO A 216 -27.03 12.98 -7.11
CA PRO A 216 -27.42 13.58 -8.38
C PRO A 216 -27.87 15.05 -8.27
N ALA A 217 -28.32 15.50 -7.09
CA ALA A 217 -28.69 16.89 -6.83
C ALA A 217 -27.48 17.74 -6.39
N GLY A 218 -26.37 17.08 -6.05
CA GLY A 218 -25.15 17.69 -5.58
C GLY A 218 -24.37 18.42 -6.67
N LYS A 219 -23.50 19.34 -6.23
CA LYS A 219 -22.59 20.10 -7.10
C LYS A 219 -21.26 19.38 -7.38
N ARG A 220 -21.09 18.13 -6.92
CA ARG A 220 -19.84 17.36 -7.05
C ARG A 220 -20.04 16.19 -8.02
N THR A 221 -18.94 15.62 -8.52
CA THR A 221 -19.00 14.40 -9.33
C THR A 221 -19.74 13.28 -8.61
N ASN A 222 -20.42 12.46 -9.40
CA ASN A 222 -21.10 11.24 -8.98
C ASN A 222 -20.30 9.97 -9.33
N ASP A 223 -19.16 10.13 -9.98
CA ASP A 223 -18.31 9.02 -10.40
C ASP A 223 -16.83 9.38 -10.34
N ILE A 224 -16.00 8.35 -10.31
CA ILE A 224 -14.55 8.40 -10.38
C ILE A 224 -14.08 7.53 -11.55
N VAL A 225 -12.94 7.86 -12.16
CA VAL A 225 -12.18 6.92 -13.00
C VAL A 225 -11.20 6.15 -12.13
N GLY A 226 -10.65 5.06 -12.66
CA GLY A 226 -9.66 4.25 -11.94
C GLY A 226 -9.53 2.83 -12.46
N ASP A 227 -10.56 2.34 -13.14
CA ASP A 227 -10.51 1.06 -13.84
C ASP A 227 -9.42 1.07 -14.90
N LEU A 228 -8.61 0.02 -14.98
CA LEU A 228 -7.58 -0.05 -16.02
C LEU A 228 -8.24 -0.22 -17.40
N VAL A 229 -7.88 0.66 -18.33
CA VAL A 229 -8.28 0.61 -19.74
C VAL A 229 -7.06 0.45 -20.62
N ILE A 230 -7.10 -0.56 -21.49
CA ILE A 230 -6.09 -0.82 -22.52
C ILE A 230 -6.83 -0.93 -23.85
N ASP A 231 -6.39 -0.17 -24.86
CA ASP A 231 -7.01 -0.13 -26.20
C ASP A 231 -8.53 0.12 -26.15
N GLY A 232 -8.96 1.02 -25.27
CA GLY A 232 -10.38 1.40 -25.10
C GLY A 232 -11.23 0.33 -24.40
N ARG A 233 -10.64 -0.75 -23.89
CA ARG A 233 -11.34 -1.83 -23.18
C ARG A 233 -10.95 -1.86 -21.71
N LYS A 234 -11.96 -1.86 -20.84
CA LYS A 234 -11.78 -2.08 -19.40
C LYS A 234 -11.19 -3.47 -19.15
N ARG A 235 -10.30 -3.55 -18.18
CA ARG A 235 -9.64 -4.76 -17.68
C ARG A 235 -10.25 -5.13 -16.32
N PRO A 236 -11.35 -5.90 -16.32
CA PRO A 236 -12.07 -6.21 -15.07
C PRO A 236 -11.22 -7.01 -14.10
N ASP A 237 -10.22 -7.75 -14.58
CA ASP A 237 -9.22 -8.49 -13.81
C ASP A 237 -8.29 -7.60 -12.96
N TRP A 238 -8.21 -6.30 -13.28
CA TRP A 238 -7.42 -5.32 -12.54
C TRP A 238 -8.25 -4.44 -11.61
N GLY A 239 -9.56 -4.29 -11.85
CA GLY A 239 -10.40 -3.40 -11.06
C GLY A 239 -9.80 -1.99 -10.95
N LEU A 240 -9.74 -1.47 -9.73
CA LEU A 240 -9.23 -0.13 -9.41
C LEU A 240 -7.73 -0.13 -9.06
N HIS A 241 -6.99 -1.20 -9.40
CA HIS A 241 -5.60 -1.44 -8.99
C HIS A 241 -4.64 -0.26 -9.23
N ARG A 242 -4.91 0.55 -10.27
CA ARG A 242 -4.05 1.69 -10.61
C ARG A 242 -4.18 2.86 -9.62
N ILE A 243 -5.24 2.88 -8.81
CA ILE A 243 -5.52 3.89 -7.80
C ILE A 243 -5.74 3.30 -6.39
N ASP A 244 -5.33 2.04 -6.13
CA ASP A 244 -5.50 1.37 -4.81
C ASP A 244 -5.13 2.29 -3.64
N VAL A 245 -3.94 2.90 -3.73
CA VAL A 245 -3.41 3.76 -2.68
C VAL A 245 -4.18 5.07 -2.60
N ASN A 246 -4.50 5.68 -3.74
CA ASN A 246 -5.23 6.95 -3.80
C ASN A 246 -6.60 6.87 -3.14
N LEU A 247 -7.28 5.72 -3.24
CA LEU A 247 -8.59 5.50 -2.65
C LEU A 247 -8.57 5.59 -1.12
N VAL A 248 -7.48 5.17 -0.47
CA VAL A 248 -7.40 5.01 0.99
C VAL A 248 -6.23 5.78 1.62
N MET A 249 -5.61 6.69 0.86
CA MET A 249 -4.35 7.33 1.22
C MET A 249 -4.43 8.05 2.56
N GLY A 250 -5.50 8.81 2.80
CA GLY A 250 -5.73 9.49 4.07
C GLY A 250 -5.91 8.51 5.22
N ASN A 251 -6.68 7.42 5.01
CA ASN A 251 -6.88 6.39 6.03
C ASN A 251 -5.56 5.72 6.42
N LEU A 252 -4.67 5.44 5.46
CA LEU A 252 -3.34 4.88 5.76
C LEU A 252 -2.48 5.86 6.55
N VAL A 253 -2.55 7.17 6.26
CA VAL A 253 -1.86 8.19 7.05
C VAL A 253 -2.37 8.20 8.48
N ASP A 254 -3.69 8.15 8.68
CA ASP A 254 -4.32 8.12 10.00
C ASP A 254 -3.90 6.87 10.80
N VAL A 255 -3.93 5.69 10.17
CA VAL A 255 -3.47 4.44 10.79
C VAL A 255 -2.00 4.52 11.18
N VAL A 256 -1.12 4.96 10.27
CA VAL A 256 0.32 5.07 10.57
C VAL A 256 0.58 6.09 11.68
N GLN A 257 -0.19 7.18 11.72
CA GLN A 257 -0.12 8.15 12.81
C GLN A 257 -0.52 7.51 14.14
N ALA A 258 -1.63 6.77 14.20
CA ALA A 258 -2.08 6.07 15.41
C ALA A 258 -1.06 5.01 15.87
N GLN A 259 -0.51 4.21 14.95
CA GLN A 259 0.55 3.24 15.22
C GLN A 259 1.81 3.92 15.77
N SER A 260 2.20 5.05 15.19
CA SER A 260 3.37 5.81 15.65
C SER A 260 3.19 6.33 17.07
N GLN A 261 2.00 6.86 17.39
CA GLN A 261 1.69 7.31 18.76
C GLN A 261 1.69 6.16 19.76
N ALA A 262 1.10 5.01 19.39
CA ALA A 262 1.10 3.82 20.23
C ALA A 262 2.52 3.30 20.49
N TYR A 263 3.38 3.27 19.47
CA TYR A 263 4.79 2.87 19.59
C TYR A 263 5.57 3.80 20.52
N LEU A 264 5.46 5.12 20.32
CA LEU A 264 6.17 6.09 21.15
C LEU A 264 5.68 6.06 22.61
N ALA A 265 4.38 5.82 22.83
CA ALA A 265 3.83 5.65 24.16
C ALA A 265 4.35 4.38 24.85
N ALA A 266 4.54 3.28 24.11
CA ALA A 266 5.15 2.07 24.65
C ALA A 266 6.61 2.29 25.03
N LYS A 267 7.41 2.91 24.14
CA LYS A 267 8.82 3.21 24.43
C LYS A 267 9.03 4.05 25.68
N ARG A 268 8.22 5.09 25.88
CA ARG A 268 8.28 5.91 27.11
C ARG A 268 7.94 5.14 28.39
N ARG A 269 7.17 4.05 28.30
CA ARG A 269 6.88 3.19 29.47
C ARG A 269 8.04 2.26 29.78
N ASP A 270 8.77 1.80 28.77
CA ASP A 270 9.92 0.90 28.95
C ASP A 270 11.16 1.65 29.47
N GLU A 271 11.22 2.97 29.30
CA GLU A 271 12.32 3.84 29.75
C GLU A 271 12.15 4.37 31.19
N ASN A 272 10.95 4.25 31.78
CA ASN A 272 10.61 4.70 33.14
C ASN A 272 10.47 3.53 34.11
#